data_AF-A0A183NQ13-F1
#
_entry.id   AF-A0A183NQ13-F1
#
_cell.length_a   1.000
_cell.length_b   1.000
_cell.length_c   1.000
_cell.angle_alpha   90.00
_cell.angle_beta   90.00
_cell.angle_gamma   90.00
#
_symmetry.space_group_name_H-M   'P 1'
#
loop_
_entity.id
_entity.type
_entity.pdbx_description
1 polymer ?
#
loop_
_entity_poly.entity_id
_entity_poly.type
_entity_poly.pdbx_seq_one_letter_code
_entity_poly.pdbx_strand_id
1 'polypeptide(L)'
;MEPVSQQRLDELKAKIALLEGDRKAYYENSVQAVSENKKRVSDLRLENNKLRNILRERLSADQHIINHVLHNRQADRVCMSNKTGAMVIELLDNRTCDAMKKLNSLKHMTVQKEKKIEEMKSQYREITELIEYGNATYSGTNKEGKMLRNLENRLDKALLKYHEAEHIRKTYEQIKEKLQDEHLTYEHSLDSLEKQIKATQVEVSELQRMYNDAIVARDTALMMSQVFSVSQRFYQ
;
A
#
# COMPACT_ATOMS: atom_id res chain seq x y z
N MET A 1 -30.78 -98.18 91.51
CA MET A 1 -30.91 -97.06 92.45
C MET A 1 -29.63 -97.02 93.28
N GLU A 2 -28.55 -96.48 92.73
CA GLU A 2 -27.28 -96.39 93.47
C GLU A 2 -27.25 -95.11 94.30
N PRO A 3 -26.93 -95.18 95.61
CA PRO A 3 -26.97 -94.03 96.50
C PRO A 3 -25.81 -93.11 96.16
N VAL A 4 -26.12 -91.87 95.78
CA VAL A 4 -25.12 -90.85 95.47
C VAL A 4 -24.24 -90.64 96.71
N SER A 5 -22.95 -90.99 96.60
CA SER A 5 -21.97 -90.83 97.68
C SER A 5 -21.79 -89.33 98.00
N GLN A 6 -21.84 -88.96 99.29
CA GLN A 6 -21.76 -87.58 99.79
C GLN A 6 -20.61 -86.76 99.15
N GLN A 7 -19.46 -87.38 98.92
CA GLN A 7 -18.27 -86.76 98.31
C GLN A 7 -18.52 -86.25 96.88
N ARG A 8 -19.23 -87.02 96.04
CA ARG A 8 -19.53 -86.62 94.66
C ARG A 8 -20.56 -85.48 94.62
N LEU A 9 -21.43 -85.41 95.62
CA LEU A 9 -22.34 -84.28 95.83
C LEU A 9 -21.57 -83.01 96.20
N ASP A 10 -20.57 -83.10 97.07
CA ASP A 10 -19.79 -81.93 97.50
C ASP A 10 -18.82 -81.44 96.41
N GLU A 11 -18.24 -82.34 95.61
CA GLU A 11 -17.49 -81.98 94.39
C GLU A 11 -18.37 -81.27 93.34
N LEU A 12 -19.60 -81.76 93.13
CA LEU A 12 -20.56 -81.11 92.23
C LEU A 12 -20.98 -79.73 92.76
N LYS A 13 -21.19 -79.57 94.07
CA LYS A 13 -21.45 -78.25 94.68
C LYS A 13 -20.27 -77.30 94.53
N ALA A 14 -19.03 -77.76 94.73
CA ALA A 14 -17.83 -76.94 94.53
C ALA A 14 -17.67 -76.50 93.07
N LYS A 15 -17.95 -77.40 92.11
CA LYS A 15 -17.94 -77.08 90.68
C LYS A 15 -19.05 -76.10 90.29
N ILE A 16 -20.25 -76.23 90.87
CA ILE A 16 -21.34 -75.26 90.69
C ILE A 16 -20.93 -73.90 91.25
N ALA A 17 -20.36 -73.83 92.45
CA ALA A 17 -19.92 -72.57 93.05
C ALA A 17 -18.82 -71.88 92.23
N LEU A 18 -17.88 -72.64 91.66
CA LEU A 18 -16.83 -72.10 90.78
C LEU A 18 -17.42 -71.55 89.46
N LEU A 19 -18.32 -72.31 88.83
CA LEU A 19 -19.02 -71.87 87.61
C LEU A 19 -19.91 -70.65 87.87
N GLU A 20 -20.54 -70.55 89.03
CA GLU A 20 -21.31 -69.38 89.46
C GLU A 20 -20.42 -68.17 89.72
N GLY A 21 -19.24 -68.37 90.30
CA GLY A 21 -18.20 -67.35 90.49
C GLY A 21 -17.68 -66.82 89.16
N ASP A 22 -17.32 -67.71 88.23
CA ASP A 22 -16.87 -67.33 86.88
C ASP A 22 -17.99 -66.60 86.13
N ARG A 23 -19.22 -67.13 86.14
CA ARG A 23 -20.37 -66.47 85.52
C ARG A 23 -20.58 -65.07 86.07
N LYS A 24 -20.43 -64.88 87.39
CA LYS A 24 -20.53 -63.59 88.04
C LYS A 24 -19.40 -62.64 87.63
N ALA A 25 -18.15 -63.09 87.64
CA ALA A 25 -17.00 -62.28 87.22
C ALA A 25 -17.08 -61.90 85.73
N TYR A 26 -17.49 -62.80 84.85
CA TYR A 26 -17.73 -62.50 83.43
C TYR A 26 -18.84 -61.48 83.23
N TYR A 27 -19.93 -61.62 83.99
CA TYR A 27 -21.04 -60.65 83.94
C TYR A 27 -20.59 -59.27 84.44
N GLU A 28 -19.89 -59.21 85.57
CA GLU A 28 -19.35 -57.97 86.14
C GLU A 28 -18.35 -57.30 85.20
N ASN A 29 -17.41 -58.05 84.62
CA ASN A 29 -16.46 -57.54 83.63
C ASN A 29 -17.15 -57.03 82.35
N SER A 30 -18.18 -57.74 81.87
CA SER A 30 -18.96 -57.32 80.70
C SER A 30 -19.75 -56.04 80.98
N VAL A 31 -20.41 -55.96 82.14
CA VAL A 31 -21.13 -54.76 82.58
C VAL A 31 -20.18 -53.58 82.78
N GLN A 32 -19.00 -53.82 83.35
CA GLN A 32 -17.95 -52.82 83.51
C GLN A 32 -17.44 -52.34 82.15
N ALA A 33 -17.11 -53.23 81.22
CA ALA A 33 -16.68 -52.88 79.87
C ALA A 33 -17.75 -52.09 79.10
N VAL A 34 -19.03 -52.45 79.24
CA VAL A 34 -20.15 -51.69 78.65
C VAL A 34 -20.25 -50.30 79.29
N SER A 35 -20.04 -50.19 80.60
CA SER A 35 -20.02 -48.90 81.31
C SER A 35 -18.86 -48.01 80.86
N GLU A 36 -17.66 -48.56 80.74
CA GLU A 36 -16.47 -47.86 80.25
C GLU A 36 -16.61 -47.44 78.77
N ASN A 37 -17.15 -48.33 77.92
CA ASN A 37 -17.45 -48.00 76.53
C ASN A 37 -18.51 -46.89 76.42
N LYS A 38 -19.55 -46.90 77.27
CA LYS A 38 -20.53 -45.80 77.34
C LYS A 38 -19.87 -44.48 77.73
N LYS A 39 -18.96 -44.49 78.72
CA LYS A 39 -18.18 -43.30 79.11
C LYS A 39 -17.33 -42.81 77.94
N ARG A 40 -16.56 -43.69 77.29
CA ARG A 40 -15.72 -43.36 76.13
C ARG A 40 -16.53 -42.78 74.96
N VAL A 41 -17.71 -43.32 74.66
CA VAL A 41 -18.61 -42.76 73.64
C VAL A 41 -19.09 -41.37 74.02
N SER A 42 -19.41 -41.15 75.30
CA SER A 42 -19.78 -39.82 75.82
C SER A 42 -18.62 -38.83 75.66
N ASP A 43 -17.40 -39.23 76.02
CA ASP A 43 -16.21 -38.38 75.91
C ASP A 43 -15.91 -38.04 74.46
N LEU A 44 -15.95 -39.02 73.55
CA LEU A 44 -15.76 -38.81 72.10
C LEU A 44 -16.83 -37.89 71.49
N ARG A 45 -18.07 -37.96 71.98
CA ARG A 45 -19.14 -37.03 71.55
C ARG A 45 -18.87 -35.61 72.03
N LEU A 46 -18.36 -35.46 73.26
CA LEU A 46 -17.99 -34.18 73.84
C LEU A 46 -16.80 -33.57 73.09
N GLU A 47 -15.77 -34.35 72.78
CA GLU A 47 -14.65 -33.93 71.93
C GLU A 47 -15.10 -33.56 70.51
N ASN A 48 -15.97 -34.36 69.88
CA ASN A 48 -16.53 -33.99 68.57
C ASN A 48 -17.30 -32.68 68.62
N ASN A 49 -18.08 -32.44 69.68
CA ASN A 49 -18.79 -31.18 69.86
C ASN A 49 -17.81 -30.00 70.05
N LYS A 50 -16.76 -30.19 70.86
CA LYS A 50 -15.68 -29.20 71.02
C LYS A 50 -14.99 -28.88 69.68
N LEU A 51 -14.59 -29.89 68.92
CA LEU A 51 -13.94 -29.71 67.62
C LEU A 51 -14.85 -29.00 66.61
N ARG A 52 -16.15 -29.32 66.60
CA ARG A 52 -17.15 -28.61 65.78
C ARG A 52 -17.31 -27.15 66.18
N ASN A 53 -17.28 -26.84 67.48
CA ASN A 53 -17.34 -25.47 67.96
C ASN A 53 -16.09 -24.68 67.59
N ILE A 54 -14.89 -25.26 67.78
CA ILE A 54 -13.62 -24.64 67.38
C ILE A 54 -13.59 -24.38 65.86
N LEU A 55 -14.05 -25.34 65.05
CA LEU A 55 -14.16 -25.16 63.60
C LEU A 55 -15.11 -24.01 63.24
N ARG A 56 -16.27 -23.92 63.91
CA ARG A 56 -17.24 -22.83 63.70
C ARG A 56 -16.65 -21.47 64.07
N GLU A 57 -15.95 -21.37 65.19
CA GLU A 57 -15.28 -20.14 65.63
C GLU A 57 -14.22 -19.68 64.63
N ARG A 58 -13.37 -20.61 64.16
CA ARG A 58 -12.34 -20.32 63.15
C ARG A 58 -12.96 -19.84 61.82
N LEU A 59 -13.98 -20.54 61.32
CA LEU A 59 -14.67 -20.15 60.09
C LEU A 59 -15.40 -18.80 60.25
N SER A 60 -15.99 -18.53 61.41
CA SER A 60 -16.63 -17.24 61.70
C SER A 60 -15.62 -16.10 61.76
N ALA A 61 -14.43 -16.33 62.33
CA ALA A 61 -13.35 -15.35 62.34
C ALA A 61 -12.84 -15.04 60.92
N ASP A 62 -12.61 -16.08 60.12
CA ASP A 62 -12.24 -15.94 58.70
C ASP A 62 -13.32 -15.17 57.92
N GLN A 63 -14.60 -15.51 58.11
CA GLN A 63 -15.71 -14.85 57.43
C GLN A 63 -15.83 -13.37 57.85
N HIS A 64 -15.56 -13.05 59.12
CA HIS A 64 -15.52 -11.66 59.57
C HIS A 64 -14.39 -10.87 58.90
N ILE A 65 -13.18 -11.46 58.80
CA ILE A 65 -12.04 -10.84 58.12
C ILE A 65 -12.32 -10.67 56.62
N ILE A 66 -12.88 -11.68 55.96
CA ILE A 66 -13.24 -11.64 54.53
C ILE A 66 -14.27 -10.55 54.28
N ASN A 67 -15.32 -10.46 55.11
CA ASN A 67 -16.30 -9.40 55.02
C ASN A 67 -15.65 -8.03 55.26
N HIS A 68 -14.70 -7.94 56.19
CA HIS A 68 -14.00 -6.70 56.51
C HIS A 68 -13.11 -6.18 55.38
N VAL A 69 -12.36 -7.07 54.75
CA VAL A 69 -11.44 -6.71 53.67
C VAL A 69 -12.19 -6.46 52.36
N LEU A 70 -13.29 -7.18 52.11
CA LEU A 70 -14.07 -7.10 50.86
C LEU A 70 -15.33 -6.22 50.96
N HIS A 71 -15.42 -5.33 51.95
CA HIS A 71 -16.59 -4.45 52.14
C HIS A 71 -16.99 -3.69 50.87
N ASN A 72 -16.02 -3.22 50.08
CA ASN A 72 -16.26 -2.46 48.84
C ASN A 72 -16.48 -3.35 47.61
N ARG A 73 -16.32 -4.68 47.71
CA ARG A 73 -16.32 -5.61 46.58
C ARG A 73 -17.34 -6.74 46.80
N GLN A 74 -18.61 -6.37 46.75
CA GLN A 74 -19.78 -7.21 47.00
C GLN A 74 -19.76 -8.56 46.24
N ALA A 75 -19.35 -8.56 44.96
CA ALA A 75 -19.29 -9.76 44.14
C ALA A 75 -18.24 -10.77 44.64
N ASP A 76 -17.11 -10.28 45.13
CA ASP A 76 -16.02 -11.12 45.64
C ASP A 76 -16.37 -11.65 47.03
N ARG A 77 -17.12 -10.87 47.82
CA ARG A 77 -17.62 -11.28 49.14
C ARG A 77 -18.53 -12.52 49.05
N VAL A 78 -19.44 -12.56 48.09
CA VAL A 78 -20.39 -13.67 47.92
C VAL A 78 -19.69 -14.97 47.49
N CYS A 79 -18.67 -14.87 46.63
CA CYS A 79 -17.90 -16.04 46.18
C CYS A 79 -16.98 -16.64 47.26
N MET A 80 -16.63 -15.83 48.27
CA MET A 80 -15.62 -16.15 49.28
C MET A 80 -16.20 -16.46 50.67
N SER A 81 -17.53 -16.34 50.86
CA SER A 81 -18.20 -16.45 52.16
C SER A 81 -18.10 -17.83 52.83
N ASN A 82 -17.72 -18.89 52.10
CA ASN A 82 -17.62 -20.27 52.61
C ASN A 82 -16.20 -20.85 52.45
N LYS A 83 -15.19 -20.00 52.21
CA LYS A 83 -13.82 -20.42 51.96
C LYS A 83 -12.91 -20.00 53.10
N THR A 84 -11.90 -20.82 53.40
CA THR A 84 -10.84 -20.49 54.36
C THR A 84 -10.03 -19.30 53.87
N GLY A 85 -9.53 -18.47 54.79
CA GLY A 85 -8.76 -17.26 54.45
C GLY A 85 -7.58 -17.51 53.49
N ALA A 86 -6.88 -18.64 53.61
CA ALA A 86 -5.76 -18.99 52.72
C ALA A 86 -6.20 -19.18 51.24
N MET A 87 -7.35 -19.83 51.01
CA MET A 87 -7.90 -20.04 49.67
C MET A 87 -8.39 -18.74 49.03
N VAL A 88 -8.85 -17.79 49.86
CA VAL A 88 -9.26 -16.46 49.42
C VAL A 88 -8.05 -15.68 48.89
N ILE A 89 -6.92 -15.74 49.60
CA ILE A 89 -5.66 -15.10 49.18
C ILE A 89 -5.21 -15.66 47.83
N GLU A 90 -5.10 -16.99 47.70
CA GLU A 90 -4.63 -17.63 46.46
C GLU A 90 -5.51 -17.27 45.24
N LEU A 91 -6.82 -17.23 45.42
CA LEU A 91 -7.74 -16.88 44.32
C LEU A 91 -7.67 -15.39 43.98
N LEU A 92 -7.51 -14.50 44.96
CA LEU A 92 -7.26 -13.08 44.70
C LEU A 92 -5.93 -12.89 43.97
N ASP A 93 -4.88 -13.60 44.37
CA ASP A 93 -3.57 -13.57 43.72
C ASP A 93 -3.67 -14.04 42.26
N ASN A 94 -4.33 -15.17 42.01
CA ASN A 94 -4.58 -15.67 40.65
C ASN A 94 -5.34 -14.63 39.81
N ARG A 95 -6.35 -13.96 40.37
CA ARG A 95 -7.09 -12.91 39.67
C ARG A 95 -6.24 -11.68 39.37
N THR A 96 -5.37 -11.27 40.29
CA THR A 96 -4.43 -10.17 40.03
C THR A 96 -3.42 -10.54 38.95
N CYS A 97 -2.94 -11.78 38.94
CA CYS A 97 -2.07 -12.31 37.89
C CYS A 97 -2.76 -12.27 36.52
N ASP A 98 -4.01 -12.71 36.43
CA ASP A 98 -4.77 -12.68 35.18
C ASP A 98 -5.06 -11.26 34.70
N ALA A 99 -5.40 -10.35 35.62
CA ALA A 99 -5.55 -8.93 35.31
C ALA A 99 -4.23 -8.32 34.79
N MET A 100 -3.10 -8.68 35.40
CA MET A 100 -1.77 -8.22 34.99
C MET A 100 -1.38 -8.78 33.62
N LYS A 101 -1.64 -10.05 33.33
CA LYS A 101 -1.44 -10.65 32.00
C LYS A 101 -2.26 -9.92 30.93
N LYS A 102 -3.54 -9.64 31.23
CA LYS A 102 -4.42 -8.88 30.32
C LYS A 102 -3.90 -7.47 30.09
N LEU A 103 -3.45 -6.78 31.14
CA LEU A 103 -2.86 -5.44 31.03
C LEU A 103 -1.59 -5.47 30.17
N ASN A 104 -0.70 -6.43 30.37
CA ASN A 104 0.54 -6.56 29.60
C ASN A 104 0.25 -6.84 28.12
N SER A 105 -0.72 -7.70 27.82
CA SER A 105 -1.19 -7.95 26.45
C SER A 105 -1.72 -6.67 25.80
N LEU A 106 -2.58 -5.92 26.50
CA LEU A 106 -3.11 -4.65 26.00
C LEU A 106 -2.01 -3.60 25.79
N LYS A 107 -1.06 -3.48 26.72
CA LYS A 107 0.09 -2.58 26.58
C LYS A 107 0.93 -2.93 25.35
N HIS A 108 1.20 -4.21 25.14
CA HIS A 108 1.92 -4.68 23.97
C HIS A 108 1.17 -4.35 22.67
N MET A 109 -0.16 -4.57 22.63
CA MET A 109 -0.98 -4.17 21.48
C MET A 109 -0.95 -2.66 21.23
N THR A 110 -1.00 -1.83 22.28
CA THR A 110 -0.90 -0.38 22.16
C THR A 110 0.44 0.04 21.55
N VAL A 111 1.55 -0.49 22.06
CA VAL A 111 2.90 -0.21 21.53
C VAL A 111 3.02 -0.63 20.06
N GLN A 112 2.48 -1.79 19.68
CA GLN A 112 2.47 -2.23 18.28
C GLN A 112 1.67 -1.27 17.39
N LYS A 113 0.50 -0.82 17.85
CA LYS A 113 -0.33 0.14 17.10
C LYS A 113 0.35 1.50 16.98
N GLU A 114 0.98 1.99 18.05
CA GLU A 114 1.77 3.23 18.03
C GLU A 114 2.92 3.15 17.04
N LYS A 115 3.69 2.05 17.05
CA LYS A 115 4.73 1.80 16.05
C LYS A 115 4.16 1.83 14.64
N LYS A 116 3.00 1.19 14.42
CA LYS A 116 2.37 1.16 13.10
C LYS A 116 1.89 2.54 12.64
N ILE A 117 1.39 3.35 13.56
CA ILE A 117 1.00 4.73 13.28
C ILE A 117 2.23 5.55 12.90
N GLU A 118 3.36 5.39 13.59
CA GLU A 118 4.56 6.15 13.26
C GLU A 118 5.17 5.74 11.91
N GLU A 119 5.17 4.44 11.59
CA GLU A 119 5.52 3.95 10.25
C GLU A 119 4.66 4.61 9.16
N MET A 120 3.34 4.62 9.35
CA MET A 120 2.40 5.23 8.41
C MET A 120 2.58 6.75 8.29
N LYS A 121 2.87 7.43 9.40
CA LYS A 121 3.20 8.86 9.39
C LYS A 121 4.51 9.14 8.64
N SER A 122 5.54 8.30 8.80
CA SER A 122 6.79 8.43 8.03
C SER A 122 6.54 8.27 6.54
N GLN A 123 5.83 7.22 6.14
CA GLN A 123 5.46 6.99 4.75
C GLN A 123 4.65 8.15 4.17
N TYR A 124 3.71 8.69 4.95
CA TYR A 124 2.94 9.86 4.52
C TYR A 124 3.84 11.09 4.30
N ARG A 125 4.75 11.39 5.25
CA ARG A 125 5.72 12.50 5.10
C ARG A 125 6.58 12.32 3.85
N GLU A 126 7.13 11.13 3.64
CA GLU A 126 7.95 10.81 2.46
C GLU A 126 7.16 11.03 1.15
N ILE A 127 5.91 10.58 1.08
CA ILE A 127 5.06 10.78 -0.09
C ILE A 127 4.75 12.27 -0.30
N THR A 128 4.45 13.01 0.78
CA THR A 128 4.19 14.45 0.69
C THR A 128 5.43 15.19 0.17
N GLU A 129 6.62 14.89 0.69
CA GLU A 129 7.88 15.49 0.23
C GLU A 129 8.15 15.16 -1.25
N LEU A 130 7.89 13.93 -1.69
CA LEU A 130 8.00 13.55 -3.10
C LEU A 130 7.01 14.29 -4.01
N ILE A 131 5.77 14.48 -3.55
CA ILE A 131 4.75 15.26 -4.28
C ILE A 131 5.18 16.72 -4.38
N GLU A 132 5.65 17.33 -3.29
CA GLU A 132 6.15 18.71 -3.27
C GLU A 132 7.35 18.88 -4.22
N TYR A 133 8.28 17.92 -4.21
CA TYR A 133 9.41 17.89 -5.13
C TYR A 133 8.95 17.77 -6.59
N GLY A 134 8.04 16.86 -6.89
CA GLY A 134 7.46 16.69 -8.23
C GLY A 134 6.74 17.95 -8.72
N ASN A 135 5.96 18.59 -7.85
CA ASN A 135 5.30 19.86 -8.13
C ASN A 135 6.30 20.99 -8.37
N ALA A 136 7.40 21.05 -7.61
CA ALA A 136 8.47 22.02 -7.81
C ALA A 136 9.21 21.80 -9.14
N THR A 137 9.38 20.54 -9.56
CA THR A 137 9.93 20.18 -10.86
C THR A 137 8.99 20.59 -12.00
N TYR A 138 7.68 20.32 -11.87
CA TYR A 138 6.68 20.74 -12.86
C TYR A 138 6.53 22.27 -12.95
N SER A 139 6.54 22.96 -11.81
CA SER A 139 6.50 24.42 -11.75
C SER A 139 7.79 25.10 -12.26
N GLY A 140 8.86 24.33 -12.48
CA GLY A 140 10.14 24.86 -12.96
C GLY A 140 10.93 25.64 -11.91
N THR A 141 10.60 25.48 -10.62
CA THR A 141 11.33 26.13 -9.52
C THR A 141 12.58 25.36 -9.14
N ASN A 142 12.53 24.03 -9.21
CA ASN A 142 13.67 23.14 -9.00
C ASN A 142 14.67 23.21 -10.16
N LYS A 143 15.95 22.84 -9.90
CA LYS A 143 17.03 22.80 -10.91
C LYS A 143 16.67 21.93 -12.10
N GLU A 144 16.07 20.77 -11.84
CA GLU A 144 15.62 19.83 -12.88
C GLU A 144 14.49 20.42 -13.73
N GLY A 145 13.50 21.06 -13.10
CA GLY A 145 12.43 21.76 -13.82
C GLY A 145 12.95 22.89 -14.70
N LYS A 146 13.93 23.67 -14.22
CA LYS A 146 14.61 24.69 -15.04
C LYS A 146 15.38 24.07 -16.21
N MET A 147 16.05 22.94 -15.98
CA MET A 147 16.75 22.21 -17.03
C MET A 147 15.76 21.68 -18.08
N LEU A 148 14.64 21.11 -17.65
CA LEU A 148 13.56 20.63 -18.53
C LEU A 148 13.05 21.77 -19.43
N ARG A 149 12.69 22.91 -18.82
CA ARG A 149 12.25 24.10 -19.56
C ARG A 149 13.30 24.61 -20.56
N ASN A 150 14.58 24.56 -20.19
CA ASN A 150 15.66 24.94 -21.10
C ASN A 150 15.81 23.96 -22.26
N LEU A 151 15.63 22.66 -22.03
CA LEU A 151 15.65 21.64 -23.07
C LEU A 151 14.45 21.79 -24.02
N GLU A 152 13.25 22.00 -23.49
CA GLU A 152 12.03 22.29 -24.28
C GLU A 152 12.24 23.51 -25.17
N ASN A 153 12.70 24.64 -24.59
CA ASN A 153 13.00 25.85 -25.36
C ASN A 153 14.06 25.62 -26.45
N ARG A 154 15.05 24.76 -26.20
CA ARG A 154 16.08 24.42 -27.20
C ARG A 154 15.50 23.55 -28.31
N LEU A 155 14.61 22.64 -27.99
CA LEU A 155 13.89 21.80 -28.95
C LEU A 155 12.99 22.65 -29.84
N ASP A 156 12.18 23.53 -29.26
CA ASP A 156 11.30 24.44 -30.02
C ASP A 156 12.09 25.31 -30.99
N LYS A 157 13.23 25.86 -30.54
CA LYS A 157 14.15 26.62 -31.40
C LYS A 157 14.72 25.75 -32.54
N ALA A 158 15.05 24.50 -32.27
CA ALA A 158 15.54 23.58 -33.29
C ALA A 158 14.44 23.22 -34.31
N LEU A 159 13.20 23.01 -33.86
CA LEU A 159 12.04 22.76 -34.72
C LEU A 159 11.73 23.97 -35.60
N LEU A 160 11.73 25.19 -35.04
CA LEU A 160 11.56 26.41 -35.83
C LEU A 160 12.62 26.53 -36.92
N LYS A 161 13.90 26.30 -36.58
CA LYS A 161 15.00 26.30 -37.57
C LYS A 161 14.82 25.21 -38.63
N TYR A 162 14.35 24.04 -38.24
CA TYR A 162 14.08 22.94 -39.17
C TYR A 162 12.97 23.31 -40.16
N HIS A 163 11.84 23.85 -39.67
CA HIS A 163 10.74 24.27 -40.53
C HIS A 163 11.12 25.43 -41.46
N GLU A 164 11.90 26.40 -40.96
CA GLU A 164 12.45 27.48 -41.78
C GLU A 164 13.33 26.92 -42.91
N ALA A 165 14.25 26.00 -42.58
CA ALA A 165 15.11 25.34 -43.56
C ALA A 165 14.31 24.50 -44.56
N GLU A 166 13.25 23.83 -44.12
CA GLU A 166 12.34 23.08 -44.99
C GLU A 166 11.60 24.01 -45.96
N HIS A 167 11.12 25.16 -45.47
CA HIS A 167 10.48 26.17 -46.29
C HIS A 167 11.44 26.73 -47.34
N ILE A 168 12.65 27.12 -46.91
CA ILE A 168 13.72 27.57 -47.81
C ILE A 168 14.02 26.51 -48.88
N ARG A 169 14.19 25.24 -48.48
CA ARG A 169 14.42 24.13 -49.42
C ARG A 169 13.30 24.02 -50.47
N LYS A 170 12.03 24.07 -50.05
CA LYS A 170 10.88 24.03 -50.97
C LYS A 170 10.90 25.19 -51.96
N THR A 171 11.22 26.40 -51.50
CA THR A 171 11.34 27.56 -52.41
C THR A 171 12.46 27.39 -53.43
N TYR A 172 13.63 26.87 -53.01
CA TYR A 172 14.72 26.59 -53.95
C TYR A 172 14.38 25.45 -54.93
N GLU A 173 13.63 24.44 -54.50
CA GLU A 173 13.13 23.40 -55.41
C GLU A 173 12.20 23.96 -56.48
N GLN A 174 11.28 24.85 -56.11
CA GLN A 174 10.40 25.54 -57.06
C GLN A 174 11.19 26.41 -58.04
N ILE A 175 12.18 27.16 -57.55
CA ILE A 175 13.05 27.98 -58.42
C ILE A 175 13.81 27.08 -59.39
N LYS A 176 14.35 25.95 -58.91
CA LYS A 176 15.07 24.99 -59.75
C LYS A 176 14.17 24.42 -60.84
N GLU A 177 12.95 24.01 -60.49
CA GLU A 177 11.96 23.50 -61.45
C GLU A 177 11.64 24.55 -62.53
N LYS A 178 11.41 25.81 -62.13
CA LYS A 178 11.17 26.90 -63.08
C LYS A 178 12.35 27.17 -64.01
N LEU A 179 13.57 27.15 -63.49
CA LEU A 179 14.77 27.31 -64.31
C LEU A 179 14.96 26.15 -65.28
N GLN A 180 14.60 24.92 -64.89
CA GLN A 180 14.63 23.76 -65.78
C GLN A 180 13.59 23.87 -66.89
N ASP A 181 12.36 24.32 -66.58
CA ASP A 181 11.32 24.58 -67.56
C ASP A 181 11.75 25.70 -68.56
N GLU A 182 12.30 26.79 -68.05
CA GLU A 182 12.79 27.90 -68.87
C GLU A 182 13.94 27.46 -69.77
N HIS A 183 14.88 26.66 -69.25
CA HIS A 183 15.98 26.13 -70.05
C HIS A 183 15.50 25.35 -71.29
N LEU A 184 14.44 24.54 -71.15
CA LEU A 184 13.83 23.81 -72.26
C LEU A 184 13.18 24.72 -73.31
N THR A 185 12.67 25.90 -72.88
CA THR A 185 12.00 26.84 -73.80
C THR A 185 12.97 27.83 -74.46
N TYR A 186 14.15 28.06 -73.88
CA TYR A 186 15.14 28.98 -74.45
C TYR A 186 15.62 28.55 -75.84
N GLU A 187 15.83 27.27 -76.11
CA GLU A 187 16.25 26.80 -77.44
C GLU A 187 15.22 27.15 -78.51
N HIS A 188 13.94 26.90 -78.25
CA HIS A 188 12.86 27.25 -79.18
C HIS A 188 12.71 28.77 -79.36
N SER A 189 12.90 29.55 -78.30
CA SER A 189 12.88 31.02 -78.39
C SER A 189 14.06 31.56 -79.20
N LEU A 190 15.26 30.99 -79.00
CA LEU A 190 16.46 31.31 -79.78
C LEU A 190 16.27 30.96 -81.26
N ASP A 191 15.80 29.76 -81.57
CA ASP A 191 15.51 29.35 -82.94
C ASP A 191 14.49 30.28 -83.63
N SER A 192 13.48 30.73 -82.89
CA SER A 192 12.47 31.67 -83.39
C SER A 192 13.09 33.04 -83.69
N LEU A 193 13.91 33.56 -82.77
CA LEU A 193 14.62 34.83 -82.96
C LEU A 193 15.63 34.75 -84.11
N GLU A 194 16.39 33.67 -84.23
CA GLU A 194 17.32 33.46 -85.35
C GLU A 194 16.58 33.43 -86.70
N LYS A 195 15.42 32.79 -86.77
CA LYS A 195 14.59 32.80 -87.98
C LYS A 195 14.10 34.20 -88.33
N GLN A 196 13.65 34.98 -87.34
CA GLN A 196 13.24 36.37 -87.56
C GLN A 196 14.42 37.25 -88.03
N ILE A 197 15.61 37.07 -87.46
CA ILE A 197 16.82 37.79 -87.90
C ILE A 197 17.17 37.44 -89.34
N LYS A 198 17.12 36.15 -89.72
CA LYS A 198 17.38 35.71 -91.09
C LYS A 198 16.35 36.29 -92.08
N ALA A 199 15.06 36.25 -91.72
CA ALA A 199 14.00 36.81 -92.54
C ALA A 199 14.17 38.32 -92.76
N THR A 200 14.41 39.07 -91.69
CA THR A 200 14.65 40.53 -91.78
C THR A 200 15.92 40.87 -92.55
N GLN A 201 16.99 40.08 -92.45
CA GLN A 201 18.18 40.25 -93.30
C GLN A 201 17.87 40.05 -94.79
N VAL A 202 17.05 39.04 -95.12
CA VAL A 202 16.61 38.82 -96.50
C VAL A 202 15.77 40.01 -96.98
N GLU A 203 14.78 40.44 -96.21
CA GLU A 203 13.94 41.61 -96.54
C GLU A 203 14.79 42.88 -96.75
N VAL A 204 15.78 43.14 -95.90
CA VAL A 204 16.71 44.27 -96.06
C VAL A 204 17.53 44.13 -97.34
N SER A 205 18.03 42.94 -97.66
CA SER A 205 18.79 42.71 -98.90
C SER A 205 17.93 42.89 -100.17
N GLU A 206 16.66 42.50 -100.12
CA GLU A 206 15.70 42.70 -101.20
C GLU A 206 15.38 44.18 -101.38
N LEU A 207 15.14 44.91 -100.29
CA LEU A 207 14.94 46.36 -100.31
C LEU A 207 16.17 47.10 -100.85
N GLN A 208 17.39 46.67 -100.49
CA GLN A 208 18.62 47.21 -101.05
C GLN A 208 18.73 46.96 -102.56
N ARG A 209 18.36 45.76 -103.04
CA ARG A 209 18.32 45.46 -104.47
C ARG A 209 17.30 46.34 -105.19
N MET A 210 16.07 46.42 -104.67
CA MET A 210 15.03 47.29 -105.22
C MET A 210 15.46 48.75 -105.26
N TYR A 211 16.14 49.23 -104.23
CA TYR A 211 16.69 50.58 -104.18
C TYR A 211 17.75 50.81 -105.27
N ASN A 212 18.67 49.85 -105.46
CA ASN A 212 19.68 49.91 -106.53
C ASN A 212 19.04 49.87 -107.92
N ASP A 213 18.05 48.99 -108.14
CA ASP A 213 17.31 48.91 -109.40
C ASP A 213 16.56 50.22 -109.68
N ALA A 214 15.97 50.84 -108.66
CA ALA A 214 15.32 52.15 -108.78
C ALA A 214 16.31 53.28 -109.10
N ILE A 215 17.53 53.25 -108.54
CA ILE A 215 18.61 54.18 -108.92
C ILE A 215 18.98 54.00 -110.38
N VAL A 216 19.23 52.76 -110.82
CA VAL A 216 19.60 52.47 -112.22
C VAL A 216 18.48 52.87 -113.18
N ALA A 217 17.22 52.59 -112.84
CA ALA A 217 16.06 53.00 -113.64
C ALA A 217 15.93 54.53 -113.74
N ARG A 218 16.18 55.26 -112.65
CA ARG A 218 16.23 56.72 -112.66
C ARG A 218 17.35 57.23 -113.56
N ASP A 219 18.55 56.66 -113.44
CA ASP A 219 19.72 57.12 -114.20
C ASP A 219 19.58 56.81 -115.70
N THR A 220 18.98 55.67 -116.06
CA THR A 220 18.65 55.35 -117.46
C THR A 220 17.55 56.26 -118.01
N ALA A 221 16.51 56.57 -117.25
CA ALA A 221 15.47 57.53 -117.66
C ALA A 221 16.03 58.94 -117.90
N LEU A 222 16.95 59.40 -117.03
CA LEU A 222 17.68 60.66 -117.23
C LEU A 222 18.52 60.62 -118.50
N MET A 223 19.25 59.52 -118.75
CA MET A 223 20.05 59.34 -119.96
C MET A 223 19.18 59.32 -121.23
N MET A 224 18.05 58.60 -121.22
CA MET A 224 17.11 58.58 -122.34
C MET A 224 16.45 59.94 -122.58
N SER A 225 16.11 60.69 -121.52
CA SER A 225 15.60 62.06 -121.64
C SER A 225 16.64 63.00 -122.27
N GLN A 226 17.92 62.86 -121.90
CA GLN A 226 19.00 63.59 -122.55
C GLN A 226 19.13 63.22 -124.03
N VAL A 227 19.08 61.94 -124.41
CA VAL A 227 19.11 61.51 -125.82
C VAL A 227 17.89 62.01 -126.59
N PHE A 228 16.69 61.96 -126.03
CA PHE A 228 15.48 62.50 -126.64
C PHE A 228 15.57 64.03 -126.84
N SER A 229 16.16 64.75 -125.88
CA SER A 229 16.41 66.20 -126.02
C SER A 229 17.43 66.53 -127.11
N VAL A 230 18.37 65.63 -127.42
CA VAL A 230 19.31 65.75 -128.53
C VAL A 230 18.65 65.38 -129.87
N SER A 231 17.80 64.36 -129.91
CA SER A 231 17.04 63.99 -131.13
C SER A 231 15.93 64.99 -131.48
N GLN A 232 15.26 65.62 -130.51
CA GLN A 232 14.33 66.73 -130.77
C GLN A 232 15.05 68.00 -131.27
N ARG A 233 16.31 68.22 -130.91
CA ARG A 233 17.15 69.28 -131.49
C ARG A 233 17.63 68.98 -132.92
N PHE A 234 17.47 67.76 -133.41
CA PHE A 234 17.81 67.36 -134.79
C PHE A 234 16.61 67.36 -135.75
N TYR A 235 15.37 67.53 -135.24
CA TYR A 235 14.13 67.57 -136.03
C TYR A 235 13.44 68.96 -136.02
N GLN A 236 14.13 70.00 -135.58
CA GLN A 236 13.82 71.42 -135.87
C GLN A 236 14.92 72.00 -136.75
#